data_AF-A0A6J2M484-F1
#
_entry.id   AF-A0A6J2M484-F1
#
_cell.length_a   1.000
_cell.length_b   1.000
_cell.length_c   1.000
_cell.angle_alpha   90.00
_cell.angle_beta   90.00
_cell.angle_gamma   90.00
#
_symmetry.space_group_name_H-M   'P 1'
#
loop_
_entity.id
_entity.type
_entity.pdbx_description
1 polymer ?
#
loop_
_entity_poly.entity_id
_entity_poly.type
_entity_poly.pdbx_seq_one_letter_code
_entity_poly.pdbx_strand_id
1 'polypeptide(L)'
;MALDPAEQHLRHVEKDVLIPKIMREKARERCSEQVQDFTKCCKESGVLMVVKCRKENSALKECLTSYYNDPAFYEECKMEYLKEREEFRKTGIPAKKRIQKLPTSM
;
A
#
# COMPACT_ATOMS: atom_id res chain seq x y z
N MET A 1 -11.98 7.29 -23.08
CA MET A 1 -13.18 6.70 -22.45
C MET A 1 -13.38 7.41 -21.13
N ALA A 2 -14.41 8.24 -21.01
CA ALA A 2 -14.76 8.87 -19.75
C ALA A 2 -15.55 7.86 -18.91
N LEU A 3 -15.05 7.53 -17.72
CA LEU A 3 -15.78 6.70 -16.75
C LEU A 3 -17.07 7.43 -16.37
N ASP A 4 -18.16 6.68 -16.21
CA ASP A 4 -19.47 7.21 -15.80
C ASP A 4 -19.33 7.96 -14.45
N PRO A 5 -19.98 9.11 -14.22
CA PRO A 5 -19.89 9.85 -12.94
C PRO A 5 -20.19 8.98 -11.70
N ALA A 6 -21.07 7.98 -11.84
CA ALA A 6 -21.36 7.03 -10.76
C ALA A 6 -20.18 6.06 -10.48
N GLU A 7 -19.32 5.82 -11.46
CA GLU A 7 -18.09 5.05 -11.32
C GLU A 7 -16.95 5.84 -10.69
N GLN A 8 -17.05 7.17 -10.61
CA GLN A 8 -16.06 8.00 -9.91
C GLN A 8 -16.40 8.17 -8.43
N HIS A 9 -17.65 7.91 -8.02
CA HIS A 9 -18.04 7.99 -6.62
C HIS A 9 -17.35 6.89 -5.79
N LEU A 10 -16.67 7.32 -4.72
CA LEU A 10 -16.00 6.47 -3.74
C LEU A 10 -16.78 6.46 -2.43
N ARG A 11 -17.13 5.27 -1.96
CA ARG A 11 -17.67 5.04 -0.61
C ARG A 11 -16.57 5.24 0.43
N HIS A 12 -16.97 5.47 1.68
CA HIS A 12 -16.07 5.67 2.81
C HIS A 12 -15.02 4.53 2.93
N VAL A 13 -15.47 3.27 2.82
CA VAL A 13 -14.57 2.10 2.84
C VAL A 13 -13.56 2.10 1.68
N GLU A 14 -13.96 2.58 0.51
CA GLU A 14 -13.08 2.63 -0.66
C GLU A 14 -12.01 3.70 -0.49
N LYS A 15 -12.43 4.88 -0.02
CA LYS A 15 -11.58 6.03 0.22
C LYS A 15 -10.58 5.81 1.35
N ASP A 16 -11.03 5.24 2.47
CA ASP A 16 -10.26 5.24 3.72
C ASP A 16 -9.64 3.87 4.05
N VAL A 17 -10.01 2.81 3.34
CA VAL A 17 -9.46 1.46 3.56
C VAL A 17 -8.88 0.86 2.29
N LEU A 18 -9.64 0.77 1.20
CA LEU A 18 -9.22 0.01 0.01
C LEU A 18 -8.12 0.73 -0.77
N ILE A 19 -8.29 2.01 -1.11
CA ILE A 19 -7.26 2.79 -1.80
C ILE A 19 -5.99 2.91 -0.93
N PRO A 20 -6.08 3.24 0.37
CA PRO A 20 -4.90 3.24 1.25
C PRO A 20 -4.21 1.89 1.37
N LYS A 21 -4.94 0.77 1.24
CA LYS A 21 -4.33 -0.57 1.19
C LYS A 21 -3.49 -0.75 -0.08
N ILE A 22 -4.02 -0.37 -1.24
CA ILE A 22 -3.28 -0.41 -2.53
C ILE A 22 -2.04 0.49 -2.45
N MET A 23 -2.19 1.73 -1.94
CA MET A 23 -1.07 2.64 -1.73
C MET A 23 0.02 2.03 -0.86
N ARG A 24 -0.35 1.36 0.25
CA ARG A 24 0.60 0.72 1.16
C ARG A 24 1.39 -0.39 0.48
N GLU A 25 0.73 -1.27 -0.26
CA GLU A 25 1.37 -2.39 -0.94
C GLU A 25 2.36 -1.87 -2.00
N LYS A 26 1.90 -0.92 -2.82
CA LYS A 26 2.70 -0.32 -3.90
C LYS A 26 3.85 0.55 -3.37
N ALA A 27 3.64 1.29 -2.30
CA ALA A 27 4.71 2.04 -1.63
C ALA A 27 5.76 1.11 -1.02
N ARG A 28 5.37 -0.05 -0.47
CA ARG A 28 6.32 -1.07 0.01
C ARG A 28 7.15 -1.68 -1.12
N GLU A 29 6.55 -1.92 -2.28
CA GLU A 29 7.27 -2.38 -3.48
C GLU A 29 8.30 -1.32 -3.95
N ARG A 30 7.90 -0.04 -3.98
CA ARG A 30 8.78 1.06 -4.38
C ARG A 30 9.89 1.34 -3.36
N CYS A 31 9.62 1.22 -2.06
CA CYS A 31 10.60 1.33 -0.97
C CYS A 31 11.30 0.00 -0.65
N SER A 32 11.46 -0.89 -1.65
CA SER A 32 11.96 -2.26 -1.43
C SER A 32 13.36 -2.30 -0.82
N GLU A 33 14.23 -1.34 -1.16
CA GLU A 33 15.56 -1.19 -0.56
C GLU A 33 15.48 -0.91 0.95
N GLN A 34 14.70 0.10 1.36
CA GLN A 34 14.54 0.45 2.77
C GLN A 34 13.83 -0.68 3.55
N VAL A 35 12.91 -1.40 2.90
CA VAL A 35 12.29 -2.60 3.47
C VAL A 35 13.33 -3.70 3.69
N GLN A 36 14.22 -3.93 2.74
CA GLN A 36 15.29 -4.93 2.86
C GLN A 36 16.28 -4.57 3.97
N ASP A 37 16.73 -3.32 4.03
CA ASP A 37 17.66 -2.83 5.07
C ASP A 37 17.06 -2.94 6.46
N PHE A 38 15.81 -2.49 6.62
CA PHE A 38 15.09 -2.64 7.88
C PHE A 38 14.91 -4.11 8.26
N THR A 39 14.51 -4.96 7.31
CA THR A 39 14.34 -6.41 7.55
C THR A 39 15.65 -7.07 7.94
N LYS A 40 16.76 -6.70 7.29
CA LYS A 40 18.10 -7.20 7.61
C LYS A 40 18.49 -6.80 9.03
N CYS A 41 18.33 -5.52 9.39
CA CYS A 41 18.62 -5.07 10.75
C CYS A 41 17.76 -5.79 11.80
N CYS A 42 16.46 -6.01 11.51
CA CYS A 42 15.57 -6.73 12.43
C CYS A 42 16.04 -8.17 12.67
N LYS A 43 16.43 -8.88 11.60
CA LYS A 43 16.96 -10.24 11.68
C LYS A 43 18.26 -10.32 12.49
N GLU A 44 19.15 -9.34 12.34
CA GLU A 44 20.44 -9.30 13.05
C GLU A 44 20.29 -8.86 14.51
N SER A 45 19.34 -7.96 14.81
CA SER A 45 19.18 -7.36 16.14
C SER A 45 18.29 -8.16 17.08
N GLY A 46 17.43 -9.05 16.55
CA GLY A 46 16.47 -9.83 17.33
C GLY A 46 15.63 -8.93 18.25
N VAL A 47 15.57 -9.28 19.54
CA VAL A 47 14.77 -8.55 20.55
C VAL A 47 15.18 -7.07 20.70
N LEU A 48 16.42 -6.71 20.36
CA LEU A 48 16.93 -5.34 20.47
C LEU A 48 16.61 -4.45 19.25
N MET A 49 15.85 -4.94 18.26
CA MET A 49 15.59 -4.23 17.01
C MET A 49 14.97 -2.83 17.19
N VAL A 50 14.10 -2.63 18.18
CA VAL A 50 13.41 -1.34 18.40
C VAL A 50 14.40 -0.23 18.81
N VAL A 51 15.54 -0.61 19.37
CA VAL A 51 16.60 0.33 19.76
C VAL A 51 17.65 0.42 18.66
N LYS A 52 18.09 -0.73 18.12
CA LYS A 52 19.19 -0.79 17.14
C LYS A 52 18.79 -0.35 15.73
N CYS A 53 17.57 -0.67 15.29
CA CYS A 53 17.12 -0.43 13.92
C CYS A 53 16.35 0.89 13.73
N ARG A 54 16.58 1.88 14.61
CA ARG A 54 15.88 3.16 14.54
C ARG A 54 16.20 3.93 13.27
N LYS A 55 17.43 3.83 12.78
CA LYS A 55 17.89 4.52 11.57
C LYS A 55 17.18 3.96 10.33
N GLU A 56 17.19 2.64 10.17
CA GLU A 56 16.55 1.92 9.07
C GLU A 56 15.03 2.13 9.10
N ASN A 57 14.44 2.12 10.30
CA ASN A 57 13.01 2.40 10.47
C ASN A 57 12.65 3.84 10.08
N SER A 58 13.47 4.83 10.43
CA SER A 58 13.25 6.22 10.03
C SER A 58 13.35 6.37 8.50
N ALA A 59 14.37 5.77 7.87
CA ALA A 59 14.52 5.80 6.42
C ALA A 59 13.34 5.14 5.70
N LEU A 60 12.88 3.98 6.19
CA LEU A 60 11.68 3.32 5.66
C LEU A 60 10.43 4.18 5.87
N LYS A 61 10.26 4.79 7.04
CA LYS A 61 9.13 5.67 7.33
C LYS A 61 9.13 6.89 6.41
N GLU A 62 10.27 7.52 6.19
CA GLU A 62 10.42 8.67 5.30
C GLU A 62 10.05 8.30 3.86
N CYS A 63 10.55 7.17 3.35
CA CYS A 63 10.20 6.67 2.03
C CYS A 63 8.69 6.40 1.88
N LEU A 64 8.07 5.72 2.85
CA LEU A 64 6.62 5.45 2.78
C LEU A 64 5.79 6.74 2.89
N THR A 65 6.21 7.67 3.75
CA THR A 65 5.49 8.93 4.00
C THR A 65 5.53 9.85 2.78
N SER A 66 6.61 9.85 2.00
CA SER A 66 6.67 10.64 0.76
C SER A 66 5.59 10.21 -0.24
N TYR A 67 5.34 8.90 -0.37
CA TYR A 67 4.26 8.38 -1.22
C TYR A 67 2.87 8.65 -0.67
N TYR A 68 2.65 8.53 0.65
CA TYR A 68 1.33 8.82 1.22
C TYR A 68 0.92 10.29 1.10
N ASN A 69 1.91 11.20 1.06
CA ASN A 69 1.67 12.62 0.91
C ASN A 69 1.61 13.07 -0.57
N ASP A 70 1.86 12.18 -1.52
CA ASP A 70 1.83 12.49 -2.95
C ASP A 70 0.41 12.33 -3.53
N PRO A 71 -0.24 13.43 -3.95
CA PRO A 71 -1.57 13.37 -4.57
C PRO A 71 -1.57 12.60 -5.90
N ALA A 72 -0.47 12.63 -6.66
CA ALA A 72 -0.37 11.90 -7.91
C ALA A 72 -0.37 10.39 -7.66
N PHE A 73 0.33 9.94 -6.63
CA PHE A 73 0.32 8.55 -6.20
C PHE A 73 -1.06 8.10 -5.70
N TYR A 74 -1.79 8.96 -5.00
CA TYR A 74 -3.17 8.68 -4.60
C TYR A 74 -4.08 8.46 -5.82
N GLU A 75 -4.04 9.35 -6.81
CA GLU A 75 -4.86 9.22 -8.02
C GLU A 75 -4.47 7.98 -8.84
N GLU A 76 -3.18 7.64 -8.92
CA GLU A 76 -2.73 6.38 -9.54
C GLU A 76 -3.38 5.16 -8.89
N CYS A 77 -3.33 5.08 -7.55
CA CYS A 77 -3.89 3.96 -6.79
C CYS A 77 -5.44 3.94 -6.85
N LYS A 78 -6.07 5.11 -6.90
CA LYS A 78 -7.52 5.25 -7.10
C LYS A 78 -7.96 4.74 -8.47
N MET A 79 -7.22 5.06 -9.54
CA MET A 79 -7.53 4.55 -10.87
C MET A 79 -7.37 3.03 -10.95
N GLU A 80 -6.34 2.48 -10.32
CA GLU A 80 -6.16 1.02 -10.18
C GLU A 80 -7.35 0.39 -9.45
N TYR A 81 -7.77 0.97 -8.32
CA TYR A 81 -8.95 0.51 -7.59
C TYR A 81 -10.24 0.54 -8.43
N LEU A 82 -10.48 1.63 -9.17
CA LEU A 82 -11.68 1.77 -9.99
C LEU A 82 -11.73 0.73 -11.10
N LYS A 83 -10.57 0.43 -11.72
CA LYS A 83 -10.45 -0.63 -12.72
C LYS A 83 -10.75 -2.01 -12.13
N GLU A 84 -10.16 -2.35 -10.97
CA GLU A 84 -10.46 -3.61 -10.28
C GLU A 84 -11.94 -3.73 -9.92
N ARG A 85 -12.56 -2.62 -9.50
CA ARG A 85 -13.98 -2.56 -9.18
C ARG A 85 -14.87 -2.79 -10.40
N GLU A 86 -14.52 -2.20 -11.54
CA GLU A 86 -15.20 -2.40 -12.81
C GLU A 86 -15.10 -3.86 -13.27
N GLU A 87 -13.89 -4.44 -13.21
CA GLU A 87 -13.66 -5.86 -13.54
C GLU A 87 -14.46 -6.79 -12.63
N PHE A 88 -14.52 -6.50 -11.32
CA PHE A 88 -15.35 -7.24 -10.38
C PHE A 88 -16.84 -7.12 -10.70
N ARG A 89 -17.33 -5.93 -11.10
CA ARG A 89 -18.74 -5.75 -11.51
C ARG A 89 -19.06 -6.53 -12.78
N LYS A 90 -18.14 -6.62 -13.74
CA LYS A 90 -18.32 -7.34 -15.00
C LYS A 90 -18.25 -8.86 -14.84
N THR A 91 -17.33 -9.35 -14.02
CA THR A 91 -16.96 -10.78 -13.97
C THR A 91 -17.41 -11.49 -12.68
N GLY A 92 -17.67 -10.74 -11.61
CA GLY A 92 -17.90 -11.28 -10.27
C GLY A 92 -16.66 -11.86 -9.58
N ILE A 93 -15.48 -11.84 -10.23
CA ILE A 93 -14.25 -12.45 -9.70
C ILE A 93 -13.44 -11.39 -8.93
N PRO A 94 -13.15 -11.59 -7.64
CA PRO A 94 -12.38 -10.64 -6.86
C PRO A 94 -10.90 -10.62 -7.30
N ALA A 95 -10.31 -9.43 -7.37
CA ALA A 95 -8.88 -9.29 -7.59
C ALA A 95 -8.11 -10.06 -6.49
N LYS A 96 -7.21 -10.97 -6.91
CA LYS A 96 -6.48 -11.91 -6.03
C LYS A 96 -5.73 -11.21 -4.87
N LYS A 97 -5.41 -9.92 -5.02
CA LYS A 97 -4.73 -9.09 -4.01
C LYS A 97 -5.60 -8.73 -2.80
N ARG A 98 -6.94 -8.82 -2.88
CA ARG A 98 -7.84 -8.42 -1.77
C ARG A 98 -7.69 -9.30 -0.52
N ILE A 99 -7.33 -10.58 -0.70
CA ILE A 99 -7.34 -11.62 0.36
C ILE A 99 -6.01 -11.76 1.11
N GLN A 100 -4.90 -11.25 0.58
CA GLN A 100 -3.67 -11.23 1.36
C GLN A 100 -3.85 -10.24 2.52
N LYS A 101 -4.12 -10.79 3.71
CA LYS A 101 -3.77 -10.14 4.97
C LYS A 101 -2.30 -9.75 4.82
N LEU A 102 -1.95 -8.48 5.09
CA LEU A 102 -0.54 -8.13 5.22
C LEU A 102 0.09 -9.23 6.09
N PRO A 103 1.19 -9.88 5.67
CA PRO A 103 1.89 -10.77 6.57
C PRO A 103 2.21 -9.94 7.81
N THR A 104 1.59 -10.28 8.93
CA THR A 104 1.97 -9.81 10.26
C THR A 104 3.30 -10.50 10.55
N SER A 105 4.36 -10.08 9.88
CA SER A 105 5.70 -10.35 10.37
C SER A 105 5.83 -9.50 11.62
N MET A 106 5.62 -10.15 12.77
CA MET A 106 6.37 -9.81 13.96
C MET A 106 7.84 -10.20 13.74
#